data_AF-A0A0J9C900-F1
#
_entry.id   AF-A0A0J9C900-F1
#
_cell.length_a   1.000
_cell.length_b   1.000
_cell.length_c   1.000
_cell.angle_alpha   90.00
_cell.angle_beta   90.00
_cell.angle_gamma   90.00
#
_symmetry.space_group_name_H-M   'P 1'
#
loop_
_entity.id
_entity.type
_entity.pdbx_description
1 polymer ?
#
loop_
_entity_poly.entity_id
_entity_poly.type
_entity_poly.pdbx_seq_one_letter_code
_entity_poly.pdbx_strand_id
1 'polypeptide(L)'
;MRLEDGAVRIFLNTRGEGDDRISPELMAFLRYVEHSTKENAAAVDSLRLRKLHDRVQSVKGNEGIEVKYMQLWEEKAMERLEGRKEGRKEGRQEGEEYFAALTERLLKDSRTEDLIKATSDKGFREVLYKEYGIKNQI
;
A
#
# COMPACT_ATOMS: atom_id res chain seq x y z
N MET A 1 12.52 15.08 -25.26
CA MET A 1 11.10 14.92 -25.64
C MET A 1 10.35 16.14 -25.11
N ARG A 2 9.93 17.06 -25.98
CA ARG A 2 9.14 18.24 -25.58
C ARG A 2 7.68 17.79 -25.43
N LEU A 3 7.04 18.20 -24.34
CA LEU A 3 5.58 18.21 -24.28
C LEU A 3 5.14 19.45 -25.09
N GLU A 4 4.16 19.31 -25.97
CA GLU A 4 3.70 20.37 -26.90
C GLU A 4 3.00 21.55 -26.20
N ASP A 5 3.12 21.66 -24.87
CA ASP A 5 2.55 22.68 -24.00
C ASP A 5 3.57 23.76 -23.57
N GLY A 6 4.81 23.70 -24.07
CA GLY A 6 5.88 24.62 -23.68
C GLY A 6 6.53 24.29 -22.33
N ALA A 7 6.14 23.18 -21.68
CA ALA A 7 6.78 22.72 -20.46
C ALA A 7 8.17 22.13 -20.75
N VAL A 8 9.18 22.62 -20.02
CA VAL A 8 10.54 22.09 -20.09
C VAL A 8 10.73 21.06 -18.98
N ARG A 9 11.02 19.82 -19.37
CA ARG A 9 11.32 18.73 -18.43
C ARG A 9 12.84 18.58 -18.32
N ILE A 10 13.37 18.77 -17.11
CA ILE A 10 14.79 18.60 -16.80
C ILE A 10 14.93 17.32 -15.98
N PHE A 11 15.84 16.44 -16.40
CA PHE A 11 16.22 15.26 -15.63
C PHE A 11 17.53 15.55 -14.92
N LEU A 12 17.53 15.47 -13.59
CA LEU A 12 18.71 15.62 -12.77
C LEU A 12 18.95 14.29 -12.04
N ASN A 13 20.19 13.80 -12.09
CA ASN A 13 20.58 12.58 -11.40
C ASN A 13 21.46 12.94 -10.20
N THR A 14 21.16 12.36 -9.04
CA THR A 14 21.95 12.56 -7.81
C THR A 14 23.25 11.75 -7.79
N ARG A 15 23.34 10.70 -8.63
CA ARG A 15 24.51 9.82 -8.74
C ARG A 15 25.07 9.88 -10.17
N GLY A 16 26.18 10.59 -10.35
CA GLY A 16 26.89 10.70 -11.62
C GLY A 16 28.34 11.13 -11.42
N GLU A 17 29.19 10.86 -12.43
CA GLU A 17 30.55 11.41 -12.49
C GLU A 17 30.45 12.91 -12.79
N GLY A 18 31.13 13.73 -11.98
CA GLY A 18 31.05 15.19 -12.09
C GLY A 18 31.52 15.65 -13.48
N ASP A 19 30.62 16.28 -14.22
CA ASP A 19 30.97 16.99 -15.45
C ASP A 19 31.42 18.41 -15.06
N ASP A 20 32.57 18.85 -15.56
CA ASP A 20 33.11 20.20 -15.38
C ASP A 20 32.14 21.32 -15.83
N ARG A 21 31.10 20.95 -16.60
CA ARG A 21 30.02 21.85 -17.03
C ARG A 21 28.96 22.12 -15.94
N ILE A 22 28.96 21.38 -14.82
CA ILE A 22 27.97 21.52 -13.76
C ILE A 22 28.49 22.46 -12.68
N SER A 23 27.65 23.43 -12.26
CA SER A 23 28.05 24.34 -11.19
C SER A 23 28.27 23.57 -9.87
N PRO A 24 29.31 23.93 -9.09
CA PRO A 24 29.56 23.31 -7.79
C PRO A 24 28.36 23.39 -6.84
N GLU A 25 27.56 24.46 -6.95
CA GLU A 25 26.33 24.67 -6.18
C GLU A 25 25.24 23.64 -6.54
N LEU A 26 25.03 23.34 -7.83
CA LEU A 26 24.03 22.35 -8.25
C LEU A 26 24.44 20.93 -7.83
N MET A 27 25.73 20.61 -7.94
CA MET A 27 26.27 19.34 -7.44
C MET A 27 26.10 19.19 -5.92
N ALA A 28 26.36 20.25 -5.15
CA ALA A 28 26.15 20.24 -3.70
C ALA A 28 24.67 20.08 -3.33
N PHE A 29 23.77 20.74 -4.06
CA PHE A 29 22.33 20.54 -3.91
C PHE A 29 21.91 19.09 -4.19
N LEU A 30 22.38 18.48 -5.27
CA LEU A 30 22.04 17.09 -5.61
C LEU A 30 22.53 16.10 -4.55
N ARG A 31 23.75 16.30 -4.03
CA ARG A 31 24.26 15.51 -2.88
C ARG A 31 23.42 15.72 -1.61
N TYR A 32 22.97 16.95 -1.37
CA TYR A 32 22.11 17.28 -0.23
C TYR A 32 20.71 16.66 -0.35
N VAL A 33 20.15 16.56 -1.56
CA VAL A 33 18.87 15.87 -1.80
C VAL A 33 18.98 14.38 -1.45
N GLU A 34 20.11 13.75 -1.78
CA GLU A 34 20.36 12.35 -1.41
C GLU A 34 20.58 12.20 0.11
N HIS A 35 21.35 13.11 0.70
CA HIS A 35 21.70 13.09 2.13
C HIS A 35 21.58 14.51 2.73
N SER A 36 20.42 14.80 3.33
CA SER A 36 20.09 16.14 3.83
C SER A 36 20.69 16.42 5.22
N THR A 37 22.03 16.35 5.30
CA THR A 37 22.83 16.58 6.51
C THR A 37 23.40 18.00 6.56
N LYS A 38 23.82 18.43 7.75
CA LYS A 38 24.40 19.78 7.95
C LYS A 38 25.73 19.92 7.21
N GLU A 39 26.51 18.85 7.13
CA GLU A 39 27.80 18.78 6.43
C GLU A 39 27.60 18.99 4.94
N ASN A 40 26.59 18.35 4.34
CA ASN A 40 26.28 18.53 2.92
C ASN A 40 25.67 19.91 2.62
N ALA A 41 24.91 20.48 3.56
CA ALA A 41 24.40 21.85 3.43
C ALA A 41 25.52 22.92 3.53
N ALA A 42 26.61 22.61 4.24
CA ALA A 42 27.77 23.47 4.40
C ALA A 42 28.90 23.19 3.40
N ALA A 43 28.78 22.13 2.58
CA ALA A 43 29.81 21.71 1.64
C ALA A 43 30.17 22.76 0.59
N VAL A 44 29.24 23.68 0.29
CA VAL A 44 29.44 24.84 -0.58
C VAL A 44 28.84 26.07 0.10
N ASP A 45 29.49 27.22 -0.05
CA ASP A 45 28.99 28.51 0.44
C ASP A 45 27.80 29.02 -0.41
N SER A 46 26.69 28.29 -0.36
CA SER A 46 25.43 28.65 -1.01
C SER A 46 24.40 29.11 0.01
N LEU A 47 23.99 30.37 -0.13
CA LEU A 47 22.87 30.93 0.64
C LEU A 47 21.56 30.17 0.39
N ARG A 48 21.36 29.63 -0.82
CA ARG A 48 20.16 28.87 -1.19
C ARG A 48 20.11 27.54 -0.46
N LEU A 49 21.25 26.85 -0.37
CA LEU A 49 21.36 25.55 0.30
C LEU A 49 21.17 25.66 1.81
N ARG A 50 21.71 26.73 2.45
CA ARG A 50 21.46 27.03 3.86
C ARG A 50 19.98 27.28 4.15
N LYS A 51 19.33 28.16 3.37
CA LYS A 51 17.88 28.42 3.51
C LYS A 51 17.04 27.15 3.34
N LEU A 52 17.43 26.28 2.40
CA LEU A 52 16.78 24.98 2.22
C LEU A 52 16.98 24.09 3.44
N HIS A 53 18.20 24.02 3.97
CA HIS A 53 18.51 23.25 5.17
C HIS A 53 17.72 23.72 6.39
N ASP A 54 17.68 25.03 6.65
CA ASP A 54 16.92 25.61 7.75
C ASP A 54 15.43 25.28 7.63
N ARG A 55 14.88 25.33 6.41
CA ARG A 55 13.49 24.94 6.16
C ARG A 55 13.27 23.45 6.43
N VAL A 56 14.16 22.58 5.97
CA VAL A 56 14.09 21.14 6.24
C VAL A 56 14.17 20.85 7.75
N GLN A 57 15.06 21.54 8.48
CA GLN A 57 15.15 21.43 9.93
C GLN A 57 13.88 21.91 10.63
N SER A 58 13.29 23.03 10.17
CA SER A 58 12.03 23.54 10.76
C SER A 58 10.85 22.59 10.55
N VAL A 59 10.86 21.80 9.48
CA VAL A 59 9.85 20.77 9.20
C VAL A 59 10.13 19.52 10.04
N LYS A 60 11.39 19.07 10.09
CA LYS A 60 11.80 17.91 10.91
C LYS A 60 11.62 18.12 12.41
N GLY A 61 11.83 19.35 12.89
CA GLY A 61 11.64 19.73 14.29
C GLY A 61 10.22 20.18 14.65
N ASN A 62 9.26 20.11 13.72
CA ASN A 62 7.87 20.41 14.00
C ASN A 62 7.19 19.13 14.53
N GLU A 63 7.06 19.04 15.85
CA GLU A 63 6.38 17.93 16.57
C GLU A 63 5.00 17.59 15.99
N GLY A 64 4.30 18.57 15.41
CA GLY A 64 2.99 18.36 14.77
C GLY A 64 3.02 17.43 13.56
N ILE A 65 4.17 17.30 12.88
CA ILE A 65 4.32 16.35 11.76
C ILE A 65 4.46 14.92 12.30
N GLU A 66 5.19 14.70 13.38
CA GLU A 66 5.34 13.39 14.01
C GLU A 66 4.00 12.89 14.59
N VAL A 67 3.25 13.77 15.26
CA VAL A 67 1.89 13.45 15.75
C VAL A 67 0.95 13.12 14.59
N LYS A 68 1.01 13.86 13.48
CA LYS A 68 0.21 13.56 12.29
C LYS A 68 0.55 12.19 11.70
N TYR A 69 1.83 11.82 11.66
CA TYR A 69 2.22 10.48 11.24
C TYR A 69 1.71 9.42 12.20
N MET A 70 1.81 9.62 13.51
CA MET A 70 1.28 8.70 14.53
C MET A 70 -0.22 8.45 14.34
N GLN A 71 -1.01 9.51 14.17
CA GLN A 71 -2.45 9.42 13.91
C GLN A 71 -2.75 8.63 12.63
N LEU A 72 -2.03 8.91 11.53
CA LEU A 72 -2.19 8.17 10.28
C LEU A 72 -1.84 6.69 10.43
N TRP A 73 -0.84 6.36 11.27
CA TRP A 73 -0.48 4.98 11.57
C TRP A 73 -1.57 4.29 12.40
N GLU A 74 -2.11 4.95 13.41
CA GLU A 74 -3.21 4.46 14.25
C GLU A 74 -4.48 4.22 13.43
N GLU A 75 -4.88 5.19 12.60
CA GLU A 75 -6.03 5.09 11.71
C GLU A 75 -5.89 3.89 10.76
N LYS A 76 -4.74 3.76 10.07
CA LYS A 76 -4.46 2.60 9.21
C LYS A 76 -4.45 1.27 9.97
N ALA A 77 -3.99 1.26 11.23
CA ALA A 77 -4.01 0.06 12.05
C ALA A 77 -5.44 -0.33 12.41
N MET A 78 -6.29 0.66 12.74
CA MET A 78 -7.71 0.47 13.02
C MET A 78 -8.48 0.01 11.79
N GLU A 79 -8.31 0.63 10.64
CA GLU A 79 -8.92 0.21 9.37
C GLU A 79 -8.59 -1.25 9.03
N ARG A 80 -7.33 -1.66 9.21
CA ARG A 80 -6.92 -3.06 8.99
C ARG A 80 -7.56 -4.01 9.99
N LEU A 81 -7.71 -3.60 11.24
CA LEU A 81 -8.34 -4.40 12.28
C LEU A 81 -9.84 -4.57 12.00
N GLU A 82 -10.51 -3.49 11.63
CA GLU A 82 -11.92 -3.46 11.26
C GLU A 82 -12.17 -4.30 10.01
N GLY A 83 -11.39 -4.12 8.93
CA GLY A 83 -11.50 -4.94 7.73
C GLY A 83 -11.29 -6.44 7.99
N ARG A 84 -10.37 -6.81 8.89
CA ARG A 84 -10.20 -8.22 9.33
C ARG A 84 -11.36 -8.75 10.17
N LYS A 85 -12.05 -7.88 10.90
CA LYS A 85 -13.20 -8.25 11.73
C LYS A 85 -14.44 -8.42 10.84
N GLU A 86 -14.66 -7.48 9.93
CA GLU A 86 -15.74 -7.49 8.95
C GLU A 86 -15.60 -8.68 8.01
N GLY A 87 -14.44 -8.87 7.35
CA GLY A 87 -14.24 -10.02 6.47
C GLY A 87 -14.35 -11.38 7.18
N ARG A 88 -14.05 -11.45 8.48
CA ARG A 88 -14.33 -12.67 9.28
C ARG A 88 -15.80 -12.87 9.57
N LYS A 89 -16.56 -11.79 9.78
CA LYS A 89 -18.00 -11.84 10.00
C LYS A 89 -18.72 -12.22 8.71
N GLU A 90 -18.40 -11.54 7.61
CA GLU A 90 -18.93 -11.83 6.27
C GLU A 90 -18.60 -13.26 5.85
N GLY A 91 -17.35 -13.69 5.92
CA GLY A 91 -16.96 -15.04 5.52
C GLY A 91 -17.60 -16.16 6.37
N ARG A 92 -17.98 -15.88 7.63
CA ARG A 92 -18.77 -16.83 8.44
C ARG A 92 -20.22 -16.87 7.97
N GLN A 93 -20.82 -15.70 7.76
CA GLN A 93 -22.19 -15.59 7.29
C GLN A 93 -22.36 -16.23 5.91
N GLU A 94 -21.51 -15.89 4.95
CA GLU A 94 -21.49 -16.51 3.62
C GLU A 94 -21.31 -18.03 3.70
N GLY A 95 -20.40 -18.49 4.57
CA GLY A 95 -20.18 -19.93 4.79
C GLY A 95 -21.42 -20.66 5.30
N GLU A 96 -22.16 -20.05 6.23
CA GLU A 96 -23.43 -20.58 6.74
C GLU A 96 -24.51 -20.56 5.65
N GLU A 97 -24.64 -19.46 4.91
CA GLU A 97 -25.60 -19.32 3.80
C GLU A 97 -25.33 -20.35 2.70
N TYR A 98 -24.07 -20.53 2.27
CA TYR A 98 -23.69 -21.52 1.27
C TYR A 98 -23.97 -22.94 1.74
N PHE A 99 -23.64 -23.26 3.00
CA PHE A 99 -23.87 -24.59 3.54
C PHE A 99 -25.36 -24.90 3.72
N ALA A 100 -26.17 -23.92 4.13
CA ALA A 100 -27.62 -24.05 4.21
C ALA A 100 -28.23 -24.30 2.82
N ALA A 101 -27.84 -23.52 1.81
CA ALA A 101 -28.29 -23.69 0.43
C ALA A 101 -27.89 -25.06 -0.15
N LEU A 102 -26.66 -25.52 0.15
CA LEU A 102 -26.19 -26.84 -0.27
C LEU A 102 -27.00 -27.95 0.39
N THR A 103 -27.26 -27.83 1.68
CA THR A 103 -28.05 -28.80 2.46
C THR A 103 -29.46 -28.92 1.89
N GLU A 104 -30.12 -27.80 1.61
CA GLU A 104 -31.47 -27.79 1.04
C GLU A 104 -31.53 -28.51 -0.33
N ARG A 105 -30.55 -28.23 -1.21
CA ARG A 105 -30.51 -28.82 -2.56
C ARG A 105 -30.20 -30.32 -2.54
N LEU A 106 -29.21 -30.74 -1.74
CA LEU A 106 -28.90 -32.16 -1.60
C LEU A 106 -30.04 -32.97 -0.97
N LEU A 107 -30.76 -32.39 0.00
CA LEU A 107 -31.94 -33.04 0.59
C LEU A 107 -33.09 -33.17 -0.42
N LYS A 108 -33.33 -32.17 -1.26
CA LYS A 108 -34.31 -32.25 -2.36
C LYS A 108 -33.97 -33.35 -3.36
N ASP A 109 -32.68 -33.53 -3.65
CA ASP A 109 -32.19 -34.56 -4.55
C ASP A 109 -31.97 -35.94 -3.87
N SER A 110 -32.30 -36.06 -2.58
CA SER A 110 -32.07 -37.28 -1.77
C SER A 110 -30.61 -37.75 -1.74
N ARG A 111 -29.65 -36.84 -1.94
CA ARG A 111 -28.20 -37.10 -1.96
C ARG A 111 -27.58 -37.00 -0.55
N THR A 112 -28.13 -37.77 0.39
CA THR A 112 -27.75 -37.68 1.81
C THR A 112 -26.31 -38.16 2.07
N GLU A 113 -25.81 -39.12 1.29
CA GLU A 113 -24.41 -39.58 1.37
C GLU A 113 -23.42 -38.48 0.97
N ASP A 114 -23.73 -37.74 -0.09
CA ASP A 114 -22.91 -36.60 -0.54
C ASP A 114 -22.91 -35.48 0.49
N LEU A 115 -24.04 -35.24 1.17
CA LEU A 115 -24.12 -34.28 2.27
C LEU A 115 -23.21 -34.70 3.44
N ILE A 116 -23.25 -35.97 3.85
CA ILE A 116 -22.38 -36.51 4.90
C ILE A 116 -20.91 -36.32 4.51
N LYS A 117 -20.53 -36.69 3.28
CA LYS A 117 -19.17 -36.51 2.80
C LYS A 117 -18.75 -35.04 2.78
N ALA A 118 -19.63 -34.13 2.36
CA ALA A 118 -19.36 -32.70 2.29
C ALA A 118 -19.11 -32.06 3.68
N THR A 119 -19.65 -32.63 4.77
CA THR A 119 -19.39 -32.12 6.13
C THR A 119 -17.92 -32.19 6.53
N SER A 120 -17.21 -33.21 6.07
CA SER A 120 -15.81 -33.48 6.45
C SER A 120 -14.83 -33.17 5.33
N ASP A 121 -15.24 -33.32 4.07
CA ASP A 121 -14.40 -33.06 2.91
C ASP A 121 -14.71 -31.67 2.31
N LYS A 122 -13.83 -30.71 2.59
CA LYS A 122 -13.93 -29.35 2.04
C LYS A 122 -13.75 -29.33 0.52
N GLY A 123 -12.86 -30.16 -0.04
CA GLY A 123 -12.61 -30.20 -1.48
C GLY A 123 -13.82 -30.69 -2.24
N PHE A 124 -14.45 -31.75 -1.74
CA PHE A 124 -15.71 -32.27 -2.27
C PHE A 124 -16.86 -31.24 -2.13
N ARG A 125 -16.95 -30.56 -0.99
CA ARG A 125 -17.94 -29.50 -0.78
C ARG A 125 -17.81 -28.35 -1.80
N GLU A 126 -16.59 -27.94 -2.15
CA GLU A 126 -16.35 -26.91 -3.17
C GLU A 126 -16.80 -27.38 -4.57
N VAL A 127 -16.67 -28.67 -4.89
CA VAL A 127 -17.20 -29.22 -6.15
C VAL A 127 -18.73 -29.14 -6.17
N LEU A 128 -19.40 -29.53 -5.08
CA LEU A 128 -20.85 -29.44 -4.98
C LEU A 128 -21.34 -27.98 -5.01
N TYR A 129 -20.63 -27.05 -4.38
CA TYR A 129 -20.97 -25.62 -4.48
C TYR A 129 -20.93 -25.13 -5.92
N LYS A 130 -20.00 -25.61 -6.75
CA LYS A 130 -19.95 -25.30 -8.19
C LYS A 130 -21.05 -25.99 -8.97
N GLU A 131 -21.28 -27.28 -8.71
CA GLU A 131 -22.32 -28.08 -9.35
C GLU A 131 -23.70 -27.43 -9.21
N TYR A 132 -24.04 -27.00 -8.00
CA TYR A 132 -25.28 -26.32 -7.73
C TYR A 132 -25.23 -24.81 -8.04
N GLY A 133 -24.08 -24.22 -8.34
CA GLY A 133 -23.94 -22.78 -8.58
C GLY A 133 -24.22 -21.91 -7.33
N ILE A 134 -23.83 -22.41 -6.16
CA ILE A 134 -23.98 -21.73 -4.86
C ILE A 134 -22.87 -20.70 -4.65
N LYS A 135 -21.65 -21.03 -5.09
CA LYS A 135 -20.46 -20.19 -4.93
C LYS A 135 -19.79 -20.01 -6.29
N ASN A 136 -20.00 -18.85 -6.90
CA ASN A 136 -19.26 -18.46 -8.10
C ASN A 136 -17.92 -17.86 -7.69
N GLN A 137 -16.85 -18.25 -8.38
CA GLN A 137 -15.52 -17.66 -8.18
C GLN A 137 -15.59 -16.18 -8.60
N ILE A 138 -15.33 -15.28 -7.65
CA ILE A 138 -15.01 -13.86 -7.90
C ILE A 138 -13.62 -13.80 -8.55
#